data_AF-H1PNA4-F1
#
_entry.id   AF-H1PNA4-F1
#
_cell.length_a   1.000
_cell.length_b   1.000
_cell.length_c   1.000
_cell.angle_alpha   90.00
_cell.angle_beta   90.00
_cell.angle_gamma   90.00
#
_symmetry.space_group_name_H-M   'P 1'
#
loop_
_entity.id
_entity.type
_entity.pdbx_description
1 polymer ?
#
loop_
_entity_poly.entity_id
_entity_poly.type
_entity_poly.pdbx_seq_one_letter_code
_entity_poly.pdbx_strand_id
1 'polypeptide(L)' 'MNGANEVLVESFLNGEIGFNQIADFIEEVLNVNDFSNKPELDSILEADKLARGKAYDLIKGNK' A
#
# COMPACT_ATOMS: atom_id res chain seq x y z
N MET A 1 -1.72 -0.34 -7.24
CA MET A 1 -0.99 -1.49 -6.63
C MET A 1 0.52 -1.40 -6.78
N ASN A 2 1.10 -0.68 -7.75
CA ASN A 2 2.56 -0.43 -7.74
C ASN A 2 2.96 0.55 -6.63
N GLY A 3 2.19 1.61 -6.39
CA GLY A 3 2.58 2.65 -5.43
C GLY A 3 2.73 2.17 -3.98
N ALA A 4 1.81 1.35 -3.48
CA ALA A 4 1.92 0.78 -2.14
C ALA A 4 3.10 -0.20 -2.03
N ASN A 5 3.31 -1.03 -3.05
CA ASN A 5 4.43 -1.98 -3.05
C ASN A 5 5.78 -1.25 -3.05
N GLU A 6 5.91 -0.14 -3.80
CA GLU A 6 7.11 0.71 -3.78
C GLU A 6 7.41 1.25 -2.37
N VAL A 7 6.40 1.80 -1.69
CA VAL A 7 6.54 2.35 -0.32
C VAL A 7 6.95 1.26 0.67
N LEU A 8 6.31 0.10 0.61
CA LEU A 8 6.60 -1.01 1.54
C LEU A 8 7.98 -1.61 1.32
N VAL A 9 8.41 -1.76 0.06
CA VAL A 9 9.77 -2.21 -0.27
C VAL A 9 10.81 -1.19 0.17
N GLU A 10 10.58 0.11 -0.04
CA GLU A 10 11.46 1.16 0.44
C GLU A 10 11.61 1.13 1.97
N SER A 11 10.51 1.03 2.72
CA SER A 11 10.55 0.91 4.17
C SER A 11 11.25 -0.36 4.66
N PHE A 12 11.12 -1.49 3.94
CA PHE A 12 11.90 -2.69 4.23
C PHE A 12 13.41 -2.45 4.03
N LEU A 13 13.80 -1.84 2.91
CA LEU A 13 15.21 -1.51 2.62
C LEU A 13 15.79 -0.53 3.66
N ASN A 14 14.97 0.35 4.22
CA ASN A 14 15.33 1.28 5.29
C ASN A 14 15.28 0.65 6.70
N GLY A 15 14.91 -0.63 6.83
CA GLY A 15 14.83 -1.32 8.11
C GLY A 15 13.66 -0.91 9.01
N GLU A 16 12.64 -0.24 8.46
CA GLU A 16 11.45 0.19 9.20
C GLU A 16 10.42 -0.93 9.39
N ILE A 17 10.43 -1.92 8.49
CA ILE A 17 9.54 -3.08 8.54
C ILE A 17 10.30 -4.36 8.19
N GLY A 18 9.82 -5.51 8.67
CA GLY A 18 10.35 -6.83 8.31
C GLY A 18 9.85 -7.33 6.95
N PHE A 19 10.59 -8.25 6.33
CA PHE A 19 10.25 -8.80 5.01
C PHE A 19 8.83 -9.39 4.94
N ASN A 20 8.41 -10.14 5.97
CA ASN A 20 7.08 -10.74 6.02
C ASN A 20 5.96 -9.69 6.14
N GLN A 21 6.24 -8.52 6.72
CA GLN A 21 5.26 -7.45 6.90
C GLN A 21 4.86 -6.78 5.58
N ILE A 22 5.68 -6.93 4.53
CA ILE A 22 5.33 -6.45 3.19
C ILE A 22 4.06 -7.14 2.70
N ALA A 23 3.96 -8.47 2.86
CA ALA A 23 2.80 -9.23 2.41
C ALA A 23 1.55 -8.88 3.25
N ASP A 24 1.72 -8.81 4.58
CA ASP A 24 0.63 -8.45 5.50
C ASP A 24 0.06 -7.05 5.17
N PHE A 25 0.93 -6.08 4.93
CA PHE A 25 0.52 -4.70 4.62
C PHE A 25 -0.05 -4.55 3.21
N ILE A 26 0.40 -5.35 2.24
CA ILE A 26 -0.23 -5.40 0.91
C ILE A 26 -1.66 -5.92 1.04
N GLU A 27 -1.90 -6.98 1.81
CA GLU A 27 -3.25 -7.52 2.01
C GLU A 27 -4.19 -6.49 2.67
N GLU A 28 -3.72 -5.80 3.71
CA GLU A 28 -4.42 -4.68 4.34
C GLU A 28 -4.77 -3.56 3.35
N VAL A 29 -3.83 -3.18 2.49
CA VAL A 29 -4.05 -2.15 1.46
C VAL A 29 -5.10 -2.60 0.43
N LEU A 30 -5.12 -3.88 0.09
CA LEU A 30 -6.08 -4.43 -0.88
C LEU A 30 -7.49 -4.56 -0.31
N ASN A 31 -7.62 -4.87 0.98
CA ASN A 31 -8.91 -5.02 1.64
C ASN A 31 -9.67 -3.69 1.82
N VAL A 32 -9.02 -2.54 1.64
CA VAL A 32 -9.64 -1.21 1.79
C VAL A 32 -10.26 -0.70 0.49
N ASN A 33 -9.81 -1.19 -0.67
CA ASN A 33 -10.28 -0.72 -1.97
C ASN A 33 -11.21 -1.74 -2.62
N ASP A 34 -12.49 -1.39 -2.69
CA ASP A 34 -13.45 -2.07 -3.56
C ASP A 34 -13.15 -1.68 -5.01
N PHE A 35 -12.16 -2.34 -5.60
CA PHE A 35 -11.69 -2.09 -6.97
C PHE A 35 -12.82 -2.43 -7.95
N SER A 36 -13.66 -1.43 -8.23
CA SER A 36 -14.75 -1.54 -9.19
C SER A 36 -14.20 -1.98 -10.56
N ASN A 37 -14.84 -2.98 -11.17
CA ASN A 37 -14.34 -3.80 -12.29
C ASN A 37 -14.13 -3.05 -13.63
N LYS A 38 -14.19 -1.71 -13.63
CA LYS A 38 -13.86 -0.79 -14.74
C LYS A 38 -13.40 0.55 -14.16
N PRO A 39 -12.14 0.68 -13.72
CA PRO A 39 -11.67 1.96 -13.23
C PRO A 39 -11.36 2.88 -14.41
N GLU A 40 -11.94 4.07 -14.42
CA GLU A 40 -11.45 5.17 -15.25
C GLU A 40 -10.05 5.57 -14.77
N LEU A 41 -9.24 6.23 -15.61
CA LEU A 41 -7.86 6.60 -15.27
C LEU A 41 -7.77 7.33 -13.92
N ASP A 42 -8.72 8.23 -13.64
CA ASP A 42 -8.80 8.96 -12.38
C ASP A 42 -9.07 8.03 -11.19
N SER A 43 -9.89 6.98 -11.37
CA SER A 43 -10.13 5.97 -10.34
C SER A 43 -8.86 5.14 -10.06
N ILE A 44 -8.04 4.87 -11.08
CA ILE A 44 -6.75 4.17 -10.89
C ILE A 44 -5.78 5.06 -10.09
N LEU A 45 -5.71 6.35 -10.42
CA LEU A 45 -4.82 7.31 -9.74
C LEU A 45 -5.24 7.53 -8.28
N GLU A 46 -6.54 7.69 -8.01
CA GLU A 46 -7.05 7.82 -6.65
C GLU A 46 -6.84 6.53 -5.85
N ALA A 47 -7.07 5.36 -6.45
CA ALA A 47 -6.78 4.10 -5.79
C ALA A 47 -5.29 3.92 -5.47
N ASP A 48 -4.37 4.36 -6.34
CA ASP A 48 -2.93 4.33 -6.05
C ASP A 48 -2.54 5.31 -4.93
N LYS A 49 -3.12 6.50 -4.91
CA LYS A 49 -2.91 7.50 -3.85
C LYS A 49 -3.40 7.00 -2.49
N LEU A 50 -4.60 6.41 -2.42
CA LEU A 50 -5.14 5.80 -1.20
C LEU A 50 -4.26 4.63 -0.74
N ALA A 51 -3.81 3.79 -1.67
CA ALA A 51 -2.94 2.66 -1.38
C ALA A 51 -1.59 3.11 -0.77
N ARG A 52 -0.97 4.15 -1.32
CA ARG A 52 0.26 4.76 -0.76
C ARG A 52 0.01 5.33 0.63
N GLY A 53 -1.09 6.07 0.83
CA GLY A 53 -1.45 6.64 2.13
C GLY A 53 -1.61 5.58 3.22
N LYS A 54 -2.37 4.53 2.93
CA LYS A 54 -2.58 3.41 3.86
C LYS A 54 -1.27 2.68 4.19
N ALA A 55 -0.39 2.49 3.21
CA ALA A 55 0.94 1.90 3.46
C ALA A 55 1.75 2.74 4.48
N TYR A 56 1.80 4.07 4.32
CA TYR A 56 2.47 4.94 5.28
C TYR A 56 1.84 4.90 6.67
N ASP A 57 0.51 4.82 6.76
CA ASP A 57 -0.18 4.72 8.05
C ASP A 57 0.15 3.40 8.77
N LEU A 58 0.21 2.29 8.04
CA LEU A 58 0.62 0.98 8.56
C LEU A 58 2.07 1.00 9.07
N ILE A 59 2.99 1.59 8.29
CA ILE A 59 4.40 1.75 8.70
C ILE A 59 4.52 2.59 9.97
N LYS A 60 3.78 3.70 10.08
CA LYS A 60 3.79 4.56 11.27
C LYS A 60 3.24 3.86 12.52
N GLY A 61 2.19 3.05 12.37
CA GLY A 61 1.61 2.27 13.46
C GLY A 61 2.45 1.08 13.92
N ASN A 62 3.48 0.70 13.15
CA ASN A 62 4.39 -0.41 13.43
C ASN A 62 5.66 0.03 14.19
N LYS A 63 5.86 1.33 14.42
CA LYS A 63 6.92 1.90 15.28
C LYS A 63 6.48 1.93 16.74
#